data_AF-A0A7J5Z760-F1
#
_entry.id   AF-A0A7J5Z760-F1
#
_cell.length_a   1.000
_cell.length_b   1.000
_cell.length_c   1.000
_cell.angle_alpha   90.00
_cell.angle_beta   90.00
_cell.angle_gamma   90.00
#
_symmetry.space_group_name_H-M   'P 1'
#
loop_
_entity.id
_entity.type
_entity.pdbx_description
1 polymer ?
#
loop_
_entity_poly.entity_id
_entity_poly.type
_entity_poly.pdbx_seq_one_letter_code
_entity_poly.pdbx_strand_id
1 'polypeptide(L)' 'MMLMAVEEELKKDHSDMQAVVDSKQKIIEAQLKERYAVTSQRNGLSPSNTSSLQITENGEFRNSGNC' A
#
# COMPACT_ATOMS: atom_id res chain seq x y z
N MET A 1 0.22 -49.09 2.89
CA MET A 1 -0.04 -48.20 1.75
C MET A 1 -0.80 -46.93 2.13
N MET A 2 -1.82 -46.94 3.01
CA MET A 2 -2.59 -45.72 3.35
C MET A 2 -1.77 -44.60 4.02
N LEU A 3 -0.82 -44.91 4.91
CA LEU A 3 -0.04 -43.89 5.62
C LEU A 3 0.79 -43.01 4.66
N MET A 4 1.42 -43.62 3.66
CA MET A 4 2.19 -42.90 2.64
C MET A 4 1.30 -41.99 1.78
N ALA A 5 0.06 -42.37 1.50
CA ALA A 5 -0.86 -41.54 0.72
C ALA A 5 -1.26 -40.27 1.49
N VAL A 6 -1.52 -40.38 2.80
CA VAL A 6 -1.85 -39.23 3.66
C VAL A 6 -0.67 -38.27 3.77
N GLU A 7 0.57 -38.78 3.88
CA GLU A 7 1.77 -37.95 3.93
C GLU A 7 1.99 -37.16 2.64
N GLU A 8 1.77 -37.77 1.47
CA GLU A 8 1.90 -37.10 0.18
C GLU A 8 0.80 -36.05 -0.03
N GLU A 9 -0.43 -36.33 0.41
CA GLU A 9 -1.54 -35.37 0.36
C GLU A 9 -1.26 -34.15 1.26
N LEU A 10 -0.80 -34.36 2.50
CA LEU A 10 -0.42 -33.28 3.40
C LEU A 10 0.74 -32.42 2.86
N LYS A 11 1.75 -33.05 2.25
CA LYS A 11 2.84 -32.30 1.59
C LYS A 11 2.33 -31.46 0.44
N LYS A 12 1.42 -32.02 -0.36
CA LYS A 12 0.81 -31.30 -1.48
C LYS A 12 0.01 -30.11 -0.99
N ASP A 13 -0.87 -30.29 0.00
CA ASP A 13 -1.66 -29.22 0.57
C ASP A 13 -0.78 -28.09 1.14
N HIS A 14 0.35 -28.45 1.76
CA HIS A 14 1.30 -27.47 2.24
C HIS A 14 1.96 -26.68 1.10
N SER A 15 2.35 -27.37 0.03
CA SER A 15 2.91 -26.75 -1.17
C SER A 15 1.90 -25.80 -1.84
N ASP A 16 0.64 -26.22 -1.96
CA ASP A 16 -0.43 -25.42 -2.55
C ASP A 16 -0.72 -24.19 -1.68
N MET A 17 -0.76 -24.37 -0.36
CA MET A 17 -0.90 -23.26 0.58
C MET A 17 0.27 -22.27 0.49
N GLN A 18 1.51 -22.75 0.31
CA GLN A 18 2.67 -21.89 0.12
C GLN A 18 2.57 -21.08 -1.18
N ALA A 19 2.13 -21.69 -2.28
CA ALA A 19 1.92 -21.00 -3.55
C ALA A 19 0.87 -19.89 -3.45
N VAL A 20 -0.18 -20.07 -2.65
CA VAL A 20 -1.18 -19.04 -2.37
C VAL A 20 -0.58 -17.86 -1.59
N VAL A 21 0.26 -18.14 -0.59
CA VAL A 21 0.95 -17.09 0.19
C VAL A 21 1.86 -16.26 -0.72
N ASP A 22 2.67 -16.91 -1.55
CA ASP A 22 3.60 -16.22 -2.46
C ASP A 22 2.85 -15.36 -3.48
N SER A 23 1.73 -15.88 -4.01
CA SER A 23 0.87 -15.14 -4.95
C SER A 23 0.28 -13.89 -4.30
N LYS A 24 -0.18 -13.98 -3.05
CA LYS A 24 -0.70 -12.84 -2.29
C LYS A 24 0.40 -11.80 -2.02
N GLN A 25 1.59 -12.25 -1.64
CA GLN A 25 2.74 -11.38 -1.38
C GLN A 25 3.10 -10.54 -2.62
N LYS A 26 3.16 -11.18 -3.79
CA LYS A 26 3.44 -10.51 -5.07
C LYS A 26 2.39 -9.44 -5.42
N ILE A 27 1.11 -9.71 -5.17
CA ILE A 27 0.03 -8.75 -5.40
C ILE A 27 0.18 -7.54 -4.46
N ILE A 28 0.46 -7.78 -3.18
CA ILE A 28 0.64 -6.72 -2.19
C ILE A 28 1.82 -5.82 -2.57
N GLU A 29 2.95 -6.41 -2.96
CA GLU A 29 4.14 -5.67 -3.40
C GLU A 29 3.86 -4.80 -4.63
N ALA A 30 3.16 -5.34 -5.64
CA ALA A 30 2.77 -4.58 -6.82
C ALA A 30 1.85 -3.39 -6.45
N GLN A 31 0.83 -3.63 -5.63
CA GLN A 31 -0.10 -2.59 -5.18
C GLN A 31 0.58 -1.51 -4.33
N LEU A 32 1.55 -1.88 -3.50
CA LEU A 32 2.33 -0.91 -2.73
C LEU A 32 3.19 -0.06 -3.67
N LYS A 33 3.90 -0.70 -4.61
CA LYS A 33 4.74 0.02 -5.59
C LYS A 33 3.93 1.01 -6.42
N GLU A 34 2.75 0.61 -6.89
CA GLU A 34 1.83 1.50 -7.60
C GLU A 34 1.33 2.64 -6.72
N ARG A 35 0.89 2.37 -5.49
CA ARG A 35 0.46 3.43 -4.56
C ARG A 35 1.57 4.43 -4.30
N TYR A 36 2.79 3.98 -3.99
CA TYR A 36 3.91 4.89 -3.76
C TYR A 36 4.24 5.70 -5.03
N ALA A 37 4.27 5.08 -6.20
CA ALA A 37 4.49 5.79 -7.47
C ALA A 37 3.37 6.81 -7.79
N VAL A 38 2.11 6.47 -7.52
CA VAL A 38 0.95 7.34 -7.76
C VAL A 38 0.86 8.45 -6.73
N THR A 39 1.27 8.23 -5.47
CA THR A 39 1.34 9.32 -4.48
C THR A 39 2.35 10.39 -4.88
N SER A 40 3.44 10.03 -5.56
CA SER A 40 4.40 11.00 -6.12
C SER A 40 3.82 11.84 -7.27
N GLN A 41 2.80 11.34 -7.97
CA GLN A 41 2.20 12.02 -9.13
C GLN A 41 0.89 12.76 -8.80
N ARG A 42 0.11 12.26 -7.84
CA ARG A 42 -1.16 12.88 -7.43
C ARG A 42 -1.02 13.92 -6.33
N ASN A 43 0.04 13.87 -5.54
CA ASN A 43 0.35 14.96 -4.63
C ASN A 43 1.23 15.95 -5.39
N GLY A 44 0.62 17.02 -5.90
CA GLY A 44 1.30 18.24 -6.34
C GLY A 44 2.01 18.96 -5.19
N LEU A 45 2.76 18.23 -4.37
CA LEU A 45 3.70 18.77 -3.40
C LEU A 45 5.02 18.98 -4.13
N SER A 46 5.07 20.07 -4.88
CA SER A 46 6.31 20.83 -4.97
C SER A 46 6.87 21.01 -3.55
N PRO A 47 8.16 20.72 -3.26
CA PRO A 47 8.70 20.74 -1.89
C PRO A 47 8.73 22.13 -1.21
N SER A 48 8.12 23.16 -1.80
CA SER A 48 8.33 24.54 -1.36
C SER A 48 7.11 25.47 -1.45
N ASN A 49 5.93 24.98 -1.82
CA ASN A 49 4.73 25.83 -1.85
C ASN A 49 3.44 25.08 -1.48
N THR A 50 3.42 24.44 -0.31
CA THR A 50 2.15 24.26 0.39
C THR A 50 1.65 25.66 0.72
N SER A 51 0.58 26.12 0.07
CA SER A 51 -0.14 27.28 0.56
C SER A 51 -0.51 27.05 2.02
N SER A 52 0.24 27.64 2.95
CA SER A 52 -0.02 27.47 4.37
C SER A 52 -1.37 28.08 4.68
N LEU A 53 -2.36 27.23 4.93
CA LEU A 53 -3.66 27.67 5.42
C LEU A 53 -3.49 27.99 6.91
N GLN A 54 -3.69 29.25 7.28
CA GLN A 54 -3.69 29.69 8.67
C GLN A 54 -5.13 29.85 9.16
N ILE A 55 -5.38 29.54 10.43
CA ILE A 55 -6.67 29.81 11.09
C ILE A 55 -6.55 31.17 11.78
N THR A 56 -7.46 32.07 11.47
CA THR A 56 -7.53 33.38 12.11
C THR A 56 -8.16 33.28 13.51
N GLU A 57 -8.00 34.32 14.32
CA GLU A 57 -8.60 34.38 15.66
C GLU A 57 -10.14 34.31 15.62
N ASN A 58 -10.76 34.75 14.53
CA ASN A 58 -12.20 34.61 14.26
C ASN A 58 -12.60 33.24 13.66
N GLY A 59 -11.66 32.31 13.49
CA GLY A 59 -11.93 30.93 13.06
C GLY A 59 -12.03 30.72 11.54
N GLU A 60 -11.56 31.67 10.72
CA GLU A 60 -11.55 31.55 9.26
C GLU A 60 -10.22 30.98 8.74
N PHE A 61 -10.28 30.16 7.70
CA PHE A 61 -9.08 29.64 7.02
C PHE A 61 -8.61 30.64 5.95
N ARG A 62 -7.35 31.09 6.03
CA ARG A 62 -6.73 32.01 5.06
C ARG A 62 -5.48 31.40 4.44
N ASN A 63 -5.32 31.56 3.12
CA ASN A 63 -4.12 31.15 2.39
C ASN A 63 -3.02 32.21 2.56
N SER A 64 -1.90 31.85 3.21
CA SER A 64 -0.78 32.77 3.41
C SER A 64 0.07 33.01 2.16
N GLY A 65 -0.26 32.37 1.03
CA GLY A 65 0.48 32.43 -0.23
C GLY A 65 0.10 33.59 -1.16
N ASN A 66 -0.88 34.42 -0.79
CA ASN A 66 -1.21 35.65 -1.52
C ASN A 66 -0.71 36.87 -0.73
N CYS A 67 0.60 37.11 -0.81
CA CYS A 67 1.20 38.42 -0.59
C CYS A 67 1.68 38.96 -1.94
#